data_AF-A0A849ICA9-F1
#
_entry.id   AF-A0A849ICA9-F1
#
_cell.length_a   1.000
_cell.length_b   1.000
_cell.length_c   1.000
_cell.angle_alpha   90.00
_cell.angle_beta   90.00
_cell.angle_gamma   90.00
#
_symmetry.space_group_name_H-M   'P 1'
#
loop_
_entity.id
_entity.type
_entity.pdbx_description
1 polymer ?
#
loop_
_entity_poly.entity_id
_entity_poly.type
_entity_poly.pdbx_seq_one_letter_code
_entity_poly.pdbx_strand_id
1 'polypeptide(L)' 'MQLNSTLTCPHCGHRSVEAMPTNACQFFFECADCGSLLRPKAGDCCVFCSYGDVPCPPIQEAQESGRTPACCSAPL' A
#
# COMPACT_ATOMS: atom_id res chain seq x y z
N MET A 1 7.66 3.69 12.39
CA MET A 1 7.24 4.05 11.01
C MET A 1 8.34 3.82 9.96
N GLN A 2 8.06 3.03 8.93
CA GLN A 2 8.92 2.70 7.78
C GLN A 2 8.23 3.19 6.49
N LEU A 3 8.92 4.01 5.68
CA LEU A 3 8.34 4.64 4.48
C LEU A 3 8.74 3.97 3.17
N ASN A 4 9.49 2.88 3.21
CA ASN A 4 9.88 2.12 2.04
C ASN A 4 9.21 0.76 2.14
N SER A 5 8.53 0.36 1.07
CA SER A 5 7.85 -0.93 0.98
C SER A 5 8.15 -1.54 -0.39
N THR A 6 8.50 -2.82 -0.39
CA THR A 6 8.79 -3.60 -1.57
C THR A 6 7.47 -4.08 -2.17
N LEU A 7 7.03 -3.42 -3.24
CA LEU A 7 5.87 -3.88 -4.00
C LEU A 7 6.25 -5.08 -4.85
N THR A 8 5.52 -6.18 -4.66
CA THR A 8 5.66 -7.37 -5.49
C THR A 8 4.52 -7.43 -6.50
N CYS A 9 4.85 -7.37 -7.80
CA CYS A 9 3.87 -7.47 -8.86
C CYS A 9 3.30 -8.90 -8.93
N PRO A 10 1.98 -9.10 -8.79
CA PRO A 10 1.36 -10.42 -8.86
C PRO A 10 1.34 -11.02 -10.28
N HIS A 11 1.57 -10.21 -11.31
CA HIS A 11 1.53 -10.64 -12.71
C HIS A 11 2.85 -11.24 -13.20
N CYS A 12 3.99 -10.64 -12.82
CA CYS A 12 5.32 -11.09 -13.27
C CYS A 12 6.27 -11.47 -12.13
N GLY A 13 5.92 -11.21 -10.87
CA GLY A 13 6.77 -11.46 -9.71
C GLY A 13 7.86 -10.41 -9.48
N HIS A 14 7.93 -9.36 -10.31
CA HIS A 14 8.89 -8.27 -10.14
C HIS A 14 8.71 -7.59 -8.78
N ARG A 15 9.83 -7.22 -8.15
CA ARG A 15 9.87 -6.55 -6.85
C ARG A 15 10.56 -5.21 -6.99
N SER A 16 9.88 -4.13 -6.66
CA SER A 16 10.46 -2.79 -6.63
C SER A 16 10.27 -2.17 -5.25
N VAL A 17 11.30 -1.47 -4.77
CA VAL A 17 11.24 -0.74 -3.51
C VAL A 17 10.69 0.64 -3.81
N GLU A 18 9.47 0.89 -3.35
CA GLU A 18 8.79 2.17 -3.56
C GLU A 18 8.70 2.95 -2.25
N ALA A 19 8.84 4.27 -2.35
CA ALA A 19 8.63 5.17 -1.24
C ALA A 19 7.13 5.42 -1.06
N MET A 20 6.59 5.08 0.12
CA MET A 20 5.22 5.33 0.50
C MET A 20 5.01 6.82 0.79
N PRO A 21 4.09 7.49 0.08
CA PRO A 21 3.72 8.86 0.43
C PRO A 21 3.09 8.91 1.82
N THR A 22 3.53 9.85 2.65
CA THR A 22 2.99 10.06 4.01
C THR A 22 1.71 10.90 4.01
N ASN A 23 1.44 11.59 2.91
CA ASN A 23 0.33 12.54 2.77
C ASN A 23 -0.82 12.03 1.88
N ALA A 24 -0.71 10.82 1.31
CA ALA A 24 -1.73 10.26 0.42
C ALA A 24 -1.65 8.72 0.35
N CYS A 25 -2.75 8.07 -0.05
CA CYS A 25 -2.77 6.64 -0.35
C CYS A 25 -2.52 6.39 -1.84
N GLN A 26 -1.55 5.54 -2.18
CA GLN A 26 -1.28 5.14 -3.55
C GLN A 26 -2.26 4.04 -4.00
N PHE A 27 -3.31 4.42 -4.72
CA PHE A 27 -4.33 3.47 -5.18
C PHE A 27 -3.93 2.73 -6.46
N PHE A 28 -3.10 3.34 -7.29
CA PHE A 28 -2.65 2.76 -8.55
C PHE A 28 -1.13 2.69 -8.56
N PHE A 29 -0.58 1.56 -9.00
CA PHE A 29 0.84 1.39 -9.19
C PHE A 29 1.09 0.70 -10.51
N GLU A 30 1.90 1.30 -11.36
CA GLU A 30 2.31 0.68 -12.61
C GLU A 30 3.59 -0.10 -12.37
N CYS A 31 3.58 -1.39 -12.69
CA CYS A 31 4.78 -2.21 -12.58
C CYS A 31 5.81 -1.79 -13.64
N ALA A 32 7.01 -1.39 -13.22
CA ALA A 32 8.08 -0.96 -14.13
C ALA A 32 8.59 -2.06 -15.09
N ASP A 33 8.32 -3.33 -14.79
CA ASP A 33 8.81 -4.49 -15.54
C ASP A 33 7.83 -4.92 -16.65
N CYS A 34 6.55 -5.08 -16.29
CA CYS A 34 5.53 -5.57 -17.22
C CYS A 34 4.49 -4.51 -17.63
N GLY A 35 4.57 -3.29 -17.08
CA GLY A 35 3.62 -2.20 -17.35
C GLY A 35 2.20 -2.44 -16.83
N SER A 36 1.99 -3.48 -16.01
CA SER A 36 0.66 -3.78 -15.47
C SER A 36 0.26 -2.76 -14.42
N LEU A 37 -0.95 -2.20 -14.57
CA LEU A 37 -1.53 -1.29 -13.60
C LEU A 37 -2.18 -2.06 -12.44
N LEU A 38 -1.51 -2.09 -11.30
CA LEU A 38 -1.99 -2.72 -10.08
C LEU A 38 -2.98 -1.81 -9.35
N ARG A 39 -4.02 -2.43 -8.81
CA ARG A 39 -5.03 -1.82 -7.93
C ARG A 39 -5.09 -2.61 -6.63
N PRO A 40 -5.37 -1.98 -5.47
CA PRO A 40 -5.56 -2.70 -4.21
C PRO A 40 -6.62 -3.78 -4.34
N LYS A 41 -6.41 -4.87 -3.60
CA LYS A 41 -7.38 -5.95 -3.45
C LYS A 41 -8.59 -5.45 -2.67
N ALA A 42 -9.72 -6.11 -2.85
CA ALA A 42 -10.91 -5.80 -2.08
C ALA A 42 -10.63 -5.97 -0.58
N GLY A 43 -10.93 -4.92 0.21
CA GLY A 43 -10.64 -4.88 1.64
C GLY A 43 -9.33 -4.17 2.01
N ASP A 44 -8.46 -3.91 1.04
CA ASP A 44 -7.21 -3.19 1.27
C ASP A 44 -7.30 -1.71 0.89
N CYS A 45 -6.49 -0.92 1.60
CA CYS A 45 -6.50 0.52 1.54
C CYS A 45 -5.81 1.11 0.28
N CYS A 46 -4.74 0.45 -0.19
CA CYS A 46 -3.81 0.95 -1.21
C CYS A 46 -2.93 -0.20 -1.71
N VAL A 47 -2.16 0.03 -2.77
CA VAL A 47 -1.29 -1.00 -3.38
C VAL A 47 -0.26 -1.58 -2.39
N PHE A 48 0.19 -0.78 -1.42
CA PHE A 48 1.11 -1.23 -0.37
C PHE A 48 0.44 -2.18 0.62
N CYS A 49 -0.81 -1.92 1.03
CA CYS A 49 -1.60 -2.86 1.84
C CYS A 49 -1.74 -4.22 1.13
N SER A 50 -1.88 -4.24 -0.20
CA SER A 50 -2.18 -5.46 -0.96
C SER A 50 -0.98 -6.25 -1.48
N TYR A 51 0.11 -5.57 -1.82
CA TYR A 51 1.26 -6.13 -2.54
C TYR A 51 2.61 -5.73 -1.93
N GLY A 52 2.62 -4.84 -0.93
CA GLY A 52 3.82 -4.44 -0.20
C GLY A 52 4.15 -5.41 0.92
N ASP A 53 5.42 -5.45 1.33
CA ASP A 53 5.84 -6.17 2.54
C ASP A 53 5.55 -5.36 3.82
N VAL A 54 5.64 -4.03 3.72
CA VAL A 54 5.26 -3.11 4.79
C VAL A 54 3.92 -2.44 4.46
N PRO A 55 2.95 -2.42 5.39
CA PRO A 55 1.67 -1.76 5.17
C PRO A 55 1.81 -0.24 5.10
N CYS A 56 0.77 0.45 4.63
CA CYS A 56 0.82 1.89 4.43
C CYS A 56 1.01 2.69 5.74
N PRO A 57 1.52 3.94 5.64
CA PRO A 57 1.74 4.83 6.78
C PRO A 57 0.58 4.89 7.79
N PRO A 58 -0.69 5.09 7.38
CA PRO A 58 -1.80 5.17 8.34
C PRO A 58 -2.08 3.87 9.10
N ILE A 59 -1.76 2.70 8.52
CA ILE A 59 -1.92 1.40 9.19
C ILE A 59 -0.82 1.20 10.22
N GLN A 60 0.42 1.61 9.90
CA GLN A 60 1.53 1.56 10.86
C GLN A 60 1.27 2.48 12.07
N GLU A 61 0.81 3.70 11.82
CA GLU A 61 0.47 4.66 12.89
C GLU A 61 -0.68 4.15 13.77
N ALA A 62 -1.69 3.53 13.15
CA ALA A 62 -2.81 2.89 13.84
C ALA A 62 -2.35 1.75 14.77
N GLN A 63 -1.43 0.91 14.30
CA GLN A 63 -0.83 -0.18 15.08
C GLN A 63 -0.01 0.36 16.26
N GLU A 64 0.76 1.43 16.06
CA GLU A 64 1.55 2.08 17.11
C GLU A 64 0.66 2.79 18.16
N SER A 65 -0.48 3.36 17.74
CA SER A 65 -1.35 4.19 18.59
C SER A 65 -2.57 3.46 19.17
N GLY A 66 -2.80 2.20 18.80
CA GLY A 66 -4.00 1.44 19.19
C GLY A 66 -5.31 2.02 18.64
N ARG A 67 -5.24 2.78 17.54
CA ARG A 67 -6.39 3.45 16.90
C ARG A 67 -6.78 2.75 15.62
N THR A 68 -8.07 2.79 15.26
CA THR A 68 -8.54 2.28 13.97
C THR A 68 -7.91 3.11 12.84
N PRO A 69 -7.34 2.48 11.79
CA PRO A 69 -6.73 3.21 10.68
C PRO A 69 -7.75 4.09 9.98
N ALA A 70 -7.50 5.41 9.99
CA ALA A 70 -8.42 6.43 9.49
C ALA A 70 -8.69 6.33 7.98
N CYS A 71 -7.85 5.60 7.23
CA CYS A 71 -8.11 5.31 5.81
C CYS A 71 -9.24 4.28 5.57
N CYS A 72 -9.74 3.60 6.61
CA CYS A 72 -10.81 2.60 6.50
C CYS A 72 -12.19 3.09 6.98
N SER A 73 -12.34 4.39 7.29
CA SER A 73 -13.64 4.99 7.61
C SER A 73 -14.19 5.77 6.43
N ALA A 74 -14.75 5.06 5.44
CA ALA A 74 -15.79 5.64 4.60
C ALA A 74 -17.15 5.42 5.30
N PRO A 75 -18.02 6.44 5.34
CA PRO A 75 -19.13 6.54 6.29
C PRO A 75 -20.33 5.67 5.89
N LEU A 76 -21.12 5.26 6.89
CA LEU A 76 -22.56 5.11 6.75
C LEU A 76 -23.22 6.09 7.71
#